data_AF-A0A8K1G5C2-F1
#
_entry.id   AF-A0A8K1G5C2-F1
#
_cell.length_a   1.000
_cell.length_b   1.000
_cell.length_c   1.000
_cell.angle_alpha   90.00
_cell.angle_beta   90.00
_cell.angle_gamma   90.00
#
_symmetry.space_group_name_H-M   'P 1'
#
loop_
_entity.id
_entity.type
_entity.pdbx_description
1 polymer ?
#
loop_
_entity_poly.entity_id
_entity_poly.type
_entity_poly.pdbx_seq_one_letter_code
_entity_poly.pdbx_strand_id
1 'polypeptide(L)'
;MQIKDSRGDWAVEFFRQRRLAIQGEEFFIENYLYRRHSNQNEVISQQLSVIFTHCYGPYPIPKLVEIKRKQTSRLDPHFLNNKEMSDVTFLVEGRPFYAHRVLLFTASPRFKALLSSKPSSDSTCIEINYVKYPIFQLVMQYLYYGGAESLLIKNNEIMELLSAAKFFQLEALQRHCEIICAKSINTENCVDIYNHAKFLGVTELSAYCEGYFLKNMMVLIENEAFKQLLYDKNGETSGQNVLEDLQRTLATRIQSIHLSSSKGSVV
;
A
#
# COMPACT_ATOMS: atom_id res chain seq x y z
N MET A 1 51.90 28.91 -57.77
CA MET A 1 51.06 30.10 -57.47
C MET A 1 49.61 29.74 -57.78
N GLN A 2 48.87 29.27 -56.77
CA GLN A 2 47.42 29.10 -56.86
C GLN A 2 46.82 29.81 -55.66
N ILE A 3 46.23 30.97 -55.93
CA ILE A 3 45.44 31.75 -54.98
C ILE A 3 44.10 31.04 -54.88
N LYS A 4 43.83 30.35 -53.77
CA LYS A 4 42.50 29.80 -53.48
C LYS A 4 41.59 30.96 -53.08
N ASP A 5 40.51 31.14 -53.85
CA ASP A 5 39.47 32.13 -53.62
C ASP A 5 38.66 31.76 -52.36
N SER A 6 38.79 32.55 -51.30
CA SER A 6 38.15 32.34 -50.00
C SER A 6 36.85 33.13 -49.82
N ARG A 7 36.17 33.52 -50.91
CA ARG A 7 35.00 34.43 -50.84
C ARG A 7 33.62 33.75 -50.76
N GLY A 8 33.53 32.41 -50.76
CA GLY A 8 32.26 31.67 -50.72
C GLY A 8 31.88 31.05 -49.37
N ASP A 9 32.83 30.80 -48.47
CA ASP A 9 32.60 30.00 -47.25
C ASP A 9 31.90 30.78 -46.12
N TRP A 10 32.05 32.10 -46.08
CA TRP A 10 31.53 32.89 -44.97
C TRP A 10 30.00 32.96 -44.94
N ALA A 11 29.34 32.95 -46.09
CA ALA A 11 27.88 32.93 -46.16
C ALA A 11 27.30 31.60 -45.67
N VAL A 12 27.92 30.47 -46.04
CA VAL A 12 27.50 29.13 -45.61
C VAL A 12 27.68 28.97 -44.10
N GLU A 13 28.81 29.42 -43.57
CA GLU A 13 29.07 29.39 -42.13
C GLU A 13 28.15 30.36 -41.36
N PHE A 14 27.88 31.54 -41.90
CA PHE A 14 26.91 32.49 -41.32
C PHE A 14 25.49 31.90 -41.25
N PHE A 15 25.01 31.26 -42.31
CA PHE A 15 23.69 30.60 -42.30
C PHE A 15 23.65 29.38 -41.38
N ARG A 16 24.76 28.63 -41.26
CA ARG A 16 24.88 27.50 -40.31
C ARG A 16 24.82 28.00 -38.86
N GLN A 17 25.59 29.04 -38.52
CA GLN A 17 25.60 29.64 -37.18
C GLN A 17 24.24 30.24 -36.83
N ARG A 18 23.58 30.92 -37.77
CA ARG A 18 22.23 31.47 -37.58
C ARG A 18 21.18 30.38 -37.39
N ARG A 19 21.28 29.24 -38.08
CA ARG A 19 20.39 28.08 -37.88
C ARG A 19 20.61 27.43 -36.51
N LEU A 20 21.85 27.30 -36.07
CA LEU A 20 22.19 26.78 -34.74
C LEU A 20 21.72 27.73 -33.61
N ALA A 21 21.81 29.05 -33.83
CA ALA A 21 21.29 30.05 -32.90
C ALA A 21 19.75 29.97 -32.79
N ILE A 22 19.03 29.83 -33.90
CA ILE A 22 17.56 29.66 -33.90
C ILE A 22 17.14 28.36 -33.20
N GLN A 23 17.84 27.25 -33.45
CA GLN A 23 17.58 25.98 -32.75
C GLN A 23 17.87 26.08 -31.24
N GLY A 24 18.92 26.80 -30.85
CA GLY A 24 19.23 27.08 -29.44
C GLY A 24 18.16 27.95 -28.77
N GLU A 25 17.65 28.96 -29.47
CA GLU A 25 16.55 29.82 -29.00
C GLU A 25 15.23 29.06 -28.88
N GLU A 26 14.87 28.21 -29.85
CA GLU A 26 13.69 27.34 -29.80
C GLU A 26 13.76 26.37 -28.61
N PHE A 27 14.91 25.72 -28.39
CA PHE A 27 15.12 24.84 -27.24
C PHE A 27 15.03 25.60 -25.91
N PHE A 28 15.50 26.85 -25.86
CA PHE A 28 15.41 27.69 -24.67
C PHE A 28 13.97 28.13 -24.40
N ILE A 29 13.21 28.49 -25.44
CA ILE A 29 11.79 28.85 -25.34
C ILE A 29 10.97 27.64 -24.93
N GLU A 30 11.22 26.47 -25.51
CA GLU A 30 10.52 25.23 -25.15
C GLU A 30 10.81 24.83 -23.70
N ASN A 31 12.07 24.89 -23.25
CA ASN A 31 12.43 24.67 -21.85
C ASN A 31 11.83 25.75 -20.91
N TYR A 32 11.79 27.01 -21.34
CA TYR A 32 11.21 28.10 -20.55
C TYR A 32 9.70 27.96 -20.45
N LEU A 33 9.01 27.64 -21.54
CA LEU A 33 7.57 27.39 -21.58
C LEU A 33 7.23 26.14 -20.78
N TYR A 34 8.00 25.06 -20.92
CA TYR A 34 7.86 23.84 -20.12
C TYR A 34 8.06 24.14 -18.63
N ARG A 35 9.12 24.85 -18.25
CA ARG A 35 9.37 25.27 -16.86
C ARG A 35 8.26 26.17 -16.34
N ARG A 36 7.75 27.10 -17.17
CA ARG A 36 6.64 27.98 -16.80
C ARG A 36 5.34 27.21 -16.61
N HIS A 37 5.02 26.26 -17.49
CA HIS A 37 3.84 25.39 -17.37
C HIS A 37 3.98 24.44 -16.19
N SER A 38 5.17 23.86 -15.95
CA SER A 38 5.48 23.05 -14.77
C SER A 38 5.26 23.83 -13.48
N ASN A 39 5.79 25.06 -13.40
CA ASN A 39 5.60 25.94 -12.24
C ASN A 39 4.13 26.36 -12.05
N GLN A 40 3.38 26.59 -13.14
CA GLN A 40 1.94 26.89 -13.04
C GLN A 40 1.15 25.67 -12.55
N ASN A 41 1.46 24.47 -13.02
CA ASN A 41 0.85 23.23 -12.58
C ASN A 41 1.17 22.95 -11.09
N GLU A 42 2.39 23.21 -10.65
CA GLU A 42 2.78 23.10 -9.24
C GLU A 42 1.99 24.07 -8.35
N VAL A 43 1.86 25.33 -8.76
CA VAL A 43 1.05 26.33 -8.02
C VAL A 43 -0.42 25.90 -7.94
N ILE A 44 -0.98 25.39 -9.04
CA ILE A 44 -2.36 24.88 -9.07
C ILE A 44 -2.50 23.68 -8.13
N SER A 45 -1.56 22.72 -8.17
CA SER A 45 -1.56 21.55 -7.29
C SER A 45 -1.47 21.95 -5.81
N GLN A 46 -0.65 22.94 -5.48
CA GLN A 46 -0.57 23.51 -4.13
C GLN A 46 -1.92 24.13 -3.72
N GLN A 47 -2.53 24.96 -4.57
CA GLN A 47 -3.85 25.56 -4.28
C GLN A 47 -4.95 24.50 -4.09
N LEU A 48 -4.98 23.48 -4.95
CA LEU A 48 -5.92 22.36 -4.82
C LEU A 48 -5.69 21.56 -3.54
N SER A 49 -4.43 21.34 -3.15
CA SER A 49 -4.11 20.63 -1.91
C SER A 49 -4.66 21.34 -0.67
N VAL A 50 -4.64 22.69 -0.66
CA VAL A 50 -5.23 23.52 0.41
C VAL A 50 -6.75 23.33 0.43
N ILE A 51 -7.40 23.41 -0.74
CA ILE A 51 -8.85 23.24 -0.85
C ILE A 51 -9.26 21.85 -0.37
N PHE A 52 -8.61 20.78 -0.83
CA PHE A 52 -8.94 19.42 -0.43
C PHE A 52 -8.73 19.18 1.06
N THR A 53 -7.63 19.67 1.61
CA THR A 53 -7.35 19.57 3.06
C THR A 53 -8.43 20.29 3.86
N HIS A 54 -8.84 21.48 3.42
CA HIS A 54 -9.89 22.26 4.08
C HIS A 54 -11.26 21.58 3.98
N CYS A 55 -11.63 21.09 2.80
CA CYS A 55 -12.89 20.36 2.57
C CYS A 55 -12.97 19.04 3.35
N TYR A 56 -11.85 18.34 3.55
CA TYR A 56 -11.81 17.13 4.38
C TYR A 56 -12.11 17.43 5.85
N GLY A 57 -11.71 18.63 6.31
CA GLY A 57 -12.04 19.19 7.60
C GLY A 57 -11.09 18.79 8.73
N PRO A 58 -11.24 19.41 9.92
CA PRO A 58 -10.31 19.26 11.04
C PRO A 58 -10.47 17.92 11.78
N TYR A 59 -11.62 17.26 11.63
CA TYR A 59 -11.99 16.04 12.34
C TYR A 59 -10.98 14.91 12.09
N PRO A 60 -10.79 13.99 13.06
CA PRO A 60 -9.91 12.84 12.88
C PRO A 60 -10.41 11.90 11.78
N ILE A 61 -9.49 11.24 11.07
CA ILE A 61 -9.84 10.20 10.09
C ILE A 61 -10.61 9.10 10.85
N PRO A 62 -11.74 8.60 10.31
CA PRO A 62 -12.49 7.52 10.94
C PRO A 62 -11.58 6.33 11.26
N LYS A 63 -11.57 5.90 12.53
CA LYS A 63 -10.70 4.81 12.98
C LYS A 63 -11.22 3.47 12.46
N LEU A 64 -10.30 2.59 12.10
CA LEU A 64 -10.59 1.18 11.85
C LEU A 64 -11.11 0.52 13.13
N VAL A 65 -12.28 -0.13 13.04
CA VAL A 65 -12.90 -0.83 14.17
C VAL A 65 -12.33 -2.24 14.28
N GLU A 66 -11.85 -2.58 15.47
CA GLU A 66 -11.30 -3.90 15.76
C GLU A 66 -12.38 -4.98 15.70
N ILE A 67 -12.07 -6.10 15.05
CA ILE A 67 -12.95 -7.26 15.00
C ILE A 67 -12.56 -8.19 16.14
N LYS A 68 -13.33 -8.14 17.24
CA LYS A 68 -13.15 -9.05 18.39
C LYS A 68 -13.85 -10.37 18.11
N ARG A 69 -13.18 -11.32 17.47
CA ARG A 69 -13.62 -12.72 17.41
C ARG A 69 -12.83 -13.53 18.43
N LYS A 70 -13.51 -14.08 19.44
CA LYS A 70 -12.92 -15.12 20.28
C LYS A 70 -12.85 -16.40 19.45
N GLN A 71 -11.63 -16.84 19.11
CA GLN A 71 -11.43 -18.15 18.49
C GLN A 71 -12.00 -19.22 19.44
N THR A 72 -12.98 -20.00 18.97
CA THR A 72 -13.65 -21.02 19.81
C THR A 72 -12.80 -22.26 20.00
N SER A 73 -11.87 -22.52 19.09
CA SER A 73 -10.94 -23.65 19.11
C SER A 73 -9.53 -23.12 19.39
N ARG A 74 -8.96 -23.51 20.53
CA ARG A 74 -7.59 -23.15 20.94
C ARG A 74 -6.91 -24.40 21.46
N LEU A 75 -5.64 -24.57 21.08
CA LEU A 75 -4.74 -25.54 21.71
C LEU A 75 -3.79 -24.79 22.64
N ASP A 76 -3.24 -25.51 23.61
CA ASP A 76 -2.24 -24.94 24.50
C ASP A 76 -1.03 -24.43 23.69
N PRO A 77 -0.52 -23.21 23.94
CA PRO A 77 0.71 -22.69 23.37
C PRO A 77 1.90 -23.66 23.37
N HIS A 78 1.98 -24.57 24.34
CA HIS A 78 3.03 -25.60 24.43
C HIS A 78 3.06 -26.55 23.21
N PHE A 79 1.94 -26.71 22.50
CA PHE A 79 1.86 -27.53 21.29
C PHE A 79 2.29 -26.81 20.02
N LEU A 80 2.59 -25.50 20.08
CA LEU A 80 3.04 -24.73 18.93
C LEU A 80 4.40 -25.24 18.44
N ASN A 81 4.47 -25.64 17.16
CA ASN A 81 5.68 -26.17 16.53
C ASN A 81 6.29 -27.38 17.27
N ASN A 82 5.45 -28.17 17.94
CA ASN A 82 5.86 -29.39 18.64
C ASN A 82 5.67 -30.61 17.72
N LYS A 83 6.75 -31.36 17.49
CA LYS A 83 6.76 -32.54 16.61
C LYS A 83 6.00 -33.74 17.17
N GLU A 84 5.97 -33.93 18.48
CA GLU A 84 5.49 -35.18 19.10
C GLU A 84 3.99 -35.39 18.94
N MET A 85 3.22 -34.30 18.89
CA MET A 85 1.76 -34.33 18.87
C MET A 85 1.15 -33.81 17.56
N SER A 86 1.99 -33.39 16.61
CA SER A 86 1.54 -32.84 15.32
C SER A 86 1.06 -33.92 14.36
N ASP A 87 -0.02 -33.65 13.64
CA ASP A 87 -0.60 -34.49 12.59
C ASP A 87 -0.45 -33.87 11.18
N VAL A 88 0.28 -32.76 11.07
CA VAL A 88 0.68 -32.13 9.81
C VAL A 88 2.01 -31.38 9.96
N THR A 89 2.84 -31.45 8.93
CA THR A 89 4.08 -30.66 8.82
C THR A 89 3.98 -29.72 7.63
N PHE A 90 4.30 -28.44 7.84
CA PHE A 90 4.50 -27.47 6.76
C PHE A 90 5.99 -27.31 6.48
N LEU A 91 6.36 -27.21 5.21
CA LEU A 91 7.72 -26.85 4.80
C LEU A 91 7.71 -25.39 4.37
N VAL A 92 8.29 -24.51 5.19
CA VAL A 92 8.32 -23.06 4.96
C VAL A 92 9.78 -22.66 4.79
N GLU A 93 10.16 -22.16 3.61
CA GLU A 93 11.56 -21.86 3.27
C GLU A 93 12.51 -23.05 3.55
N GLY A 94 12.04 -24.27 3.24
CA GLY A 94 12.80 -25.51 3.48
C GLY A 94 12.89 -25.95 4.95
N ARG A 95 12.23 -25.25 5.89
CA ARG A 95 12.23 -25.58 7.32
C ARG A 95 10.90 -26.21 7.73
N PRO A 96 10.92 -27.32 8.50
CA PRO A 96 9.69 -27.94 8.98
C PRO A 96 9.02 -27.09 10.06
N PHE A 97 7.71 -26.99 9.98
CA PHE A 97 6.84 -26.39 10.99
C PHE A 97 5.71 -27.36 11.35
N TYR A 98 5.69 -27.82 12.60
CA TYR A 98 4.77 -28.83 13.10
C TYR A 98 3.46 -28.19 13.59
N ALA A 99 2.31 -28.71 13.16
CA ALA A 99 1.01 -28.15 13.55
C ALA A 99 -0.10 -29.20 13.67
N HIS A 100 -1.31 -28.74 14.03
CA HIS A 100 -2.46 -29.59 14.31
C HIS A 100 -3.63 -29.28 13.37
N ARG A 101 -4.05 -30.24 12.55
CA ARG A 101 -5.12 -30.10 11.54
C ARG A 101 -6.41 -29.63 12.18
N VAL A 102 -6.77 -30.17 13.35
CA VAL A 102 -8.02 -29.82 14.05
C VAL A 102 -8.13 -28.31 14.35
N LEU A 103 -7.04 -27.69 14.79
CA LEU A 103 -6.98 -26.26 15.05
C LEU A 103 -7.09 -25.47 13.74
N LEU A 104 -6.34 -25.88 12.71
CA LEU A 104 -6.30 -25.16 11.43
C LEU A 104 -7.63 -25.24 10.66
N PHE A 105 -8.31 -26.40 10.71
CA PHE A 105 -9.62 -26.62 10.06
C PHE A 105 -10.72 -25.71 10.61
N THR A 106 -10.70 -25.50 11.92
CA THR A 106 -11.71 -24.71 12.63
C THR A 106 -11.39 -23.22 12.54
N ALA A 107 -10.12 -22.86 12.49
CA ALA A 107 -9.71 -21.47 12.58
C ALA A 107 -9.61 -20.73 11.24
N SER A 108 -9.39 -21.43 10.13
CA SER A 108 -9.14 -20.82 8.82
C SER A 108 -9.78 -21.62 7.69
N PRO A 109 -10.68 -21.02 6.90
CA PRO A 109 -11.24 -21.69 5.73
C PRO A 109 -10.16 -22.01 4.69
N ARG A 110 -9.12 -21.16 4.56
CA ARG A 110 -8.00 -21.43 3.64
C ARG A 110 -7.20 -22.66 4.07
N PHE A 111 -6.84 -22.77 5.35
CA PHE A 111 -6.13 -23.96 5.83
C PHE A 111 -6.99 -25.21 5.70
N LYS A 112 -8.29 -25.13 6.03
CA LYS A 112 -9.23 -26.22 5.78
C LYS A 112 -9.18 -26.67 4.32
N ALA A 113 -9.30 -25.75 3.36
CA ALA A 113 -9.23 -26.07 1.93
C ALA A 113 -7.88 -26.69 1.52
N LEU A 114 -6.75 -26.12 2.00
CA LEU A 114 -5.41 -26.66 1.75
C LEU A 114 -5.28 -28.12 2.23
N LEU A 115 -5.79 -28.39 3.43
CA LEU A 115 -5.62 -29.67 4.10
C LEU A 115 -6.64 -30.74 3.69
N SER A 116 -7.85 -30.35 3.28
CA SER A 116 -8.90 -31.29 2.81
C SER A 116 -8.48 -32.05 1.55
N SER A 117 -7.56 -31.51 0.76
CA SER A 117 -7.02 -32.16 -0.45
C SER A 117 -5.95 -33.22 -0.17
N LYS A 118 -5.55 -33.41 1.10
CA LYS A 118 -4.42 -34.26 1.49
C LYS A 118 -4.86 -35.37 2.46
N PRO A 119 -4.40 -36.61 2.26
CA PRO A 119 -4.71 -37.71 3.17
C PRO A 119 -4.17 -37.41 4.57
N SER A 120 -4.89 -37.84 5.60
CA SER A 120 -4.43 -37.78 6.98
C SER A 120 -3.40 -38.89 7.20
N SER A 121 -2.14 -38.64 6.86
CA SER A 121 -1.02 -39.54 7.13
C SER A 121 0.04 -38.84 7.98
N ASP A 122 0.75 -39.58 8.82
CA ASP A 122 1.80 -39.06 9.70
C ASP A 122 2.95 -38.37 8.93
N SER A 123 3.06 -38.61 7.62
CA SER A 123 4.04 -38.01 6.71
C SER A 123 3.49 -36.88 5.84
N THR A 124 2.34 -36.28 6.18
CA THR A 124 1.75 -35.21 5.36
C THR A 124 2.58 -33.93 5.45
N CYS A 125 3.40 -33.70 4.43
CA CYS A 125 4.22 -32.50 4.26
C CYS A 125 3.58 -31.55 3.25
N ILE A 126 3.41 -30.27 3.61
CA ILE A 126 2.79 -29.25 2.78
C ILE A 126 3.74 -28.07 2.61
N GLU A 127 4.15 -27.78 1.38
CA GLU A 127 5.00 -26.63 1.09
C GLU A 127 4.24 -25.31 1.13
N ILE A 128 4.85 -24.30 1.76
CA ILE A 128 4.39 -22.91 1.79
C ILE A 128 5.51 -22.04 1.18
N ASN A 129 5.33 -21.65 -0.07
CA ASN A 129 6.37 -20.98 -0.87
C ASN A 129 6.21 -19.45 -0.96
N TYR A 130 5.13 -18.90 -0.41
CA TYR A 130 4.75 -17.48 -0.56
C TYR A 130 4.68 -16.74 0.79
N VAL A 131 5.11 -17.37 1.89
CA VAL A 131 5.18 -16.75 3.22
C VAL A 131 6.54 -17.07 3.83
N LYS A 132 7.25 -16.05 4.32
CA LYS A 132 8.51 -16.25 5.03
C LYS A 132 8.29 -17.00 6.34
N TYR A 133 9.26 -17.79 6.77
CA TYR A 133 9.17 -18.55 8.03
C TYR A 133 8.76 -17.72 9.25
N PRO A 134 9.36 -16.55 9.56
CA PRO A 134 8.95 -15.75 10.73
C PRO A 134 7.50 -15.26 10.65
N ILE A 135 7.00 -14.96 9.46
CA ILE A 135 5.61 -14.50 9.26
C ILE A 135 4.65 -15.68 9.43
N PHE A 136 4.99 -16.86 8.91
CA PHE A 136 4.21 -18.06 9.15
C PHE A 136 4.16 -18.44 10.64
N GLN A 137 5.27 -18.26 11.35
CA GLN A 137 5.31 -18.44 12.80
C GLN A 137 4.37 -17.48 13.54
N LEU A 138 4.30 -16.20 13.15
CA LEU A 138 3.34 -15.24 13.72
C LEU A 138 1.89 -15.64 13.46
N VAL A 139 1.58 -16.12 12.25
CA VAL A 139 0.25 -16.67 11.92
C VAL A 139 -0.09 -17.86 12.82
N MET A 140 0.85 -18.78 13.02
CA MET A 140 0.63 -19.92 13.90
C MET A 140 0.51 -19.50 15.37
N GLN A 141 1.35 -18.58 15.86
CA GLN A 141 1.20 -18.00 17.19
C GLN A 141 -0.18 -17.39 17.40
N TYR A 142 -0.70 -16.62 16.44
CA TYR A 142 -2.06 -16.06 16.50
C TYR A 142 -3.11 -17.16 16.73
N LEU A 143 -2.98 -18.28 16.02
CA LEU A 143 -3.93 -19.39 16.09
C LEU A 143 -3.88 -20.14 17.43
N TYR A 144 -2.68 -20.42 17.95
CA TYR A 144 -2.53 -21.12 19.23
C TYR A 144 -2.82 -20.19 20.42
N TYR A 145 -2.43 -18.92 20.34
CA TYR A 145 -2.71 -17.91 21.35
C TYR A 145 -4.14 -17.37 21.25
N GLY A 146 -4.91 -17.82 20.25
CA GLY A 146 -6.32 -17.52 20.02
C GLY A 146 -6.66 -16.04 19.96
N GLY A 147 -5.71 -15.21 19.51
CA GLY A 147 -5.80 -13.76 19.52
C GLY A 147 -4.46 -13.09 19.19
N ALA A 148 -4.50 -11.80 18.87
CA ALA A 148 -3.33 -11.01 18.48
C ALA A 148 -2.65 -10.32 19.66
N GLU A 149 -3.28 -10.33 20.85
CA GLU A 149 -2.85 -9.55 22.03
C GLU A 149 -1.46 -9.95 22.54
N SER A 150 -1.03 -11.19 22.30
CA SER A 150 0.26 -11.73 22.74
C SER A 150 1.31 -11.80 21.62
N LEU A 151 1.02 -11.23 20.44
CA LEU A 151 1.96 -11.25 19.32
C LEU A 151 2.98 -10.11 19.45
N LEU A 152 4.25 -10.46 19.26
CA LEU A 152 5.34 -9.50 19.17
C LEU A 152 5.65 -9.25 17.70
N ILE A 153 4.90 -8.32 17.08
CA ILE A 153 5.02 -8.00 15.66
C ILE A 153 6.01 -6.84 15.51
N LYS A 154 7.05 -7.00 14.70
CA LYS A 154 7.97 -5.89 14.38
C LYS A 154 7.38 -5.02 13.27
N ASN A 155 7.77 -3.75 13.25
CA ASN A 155 7.30 -2.79 12.25
C ASN A 155 7.57 -3.23 10.81
N ASN A 156 8.69 -3.90 10.55
CA ASN A 156 9.04 -4.40 9.22
C ASN A 156 8.32 -5.71 8.83
N GLU A 157 7.62 -6.37 9.76
CA GLU A 157 6.89 -7.62 9.53
C GLU A 157 5.40 -7.36 9.22
N ILE A 158 4.87 -6.18 9.53
CA ILE A 158 3.42 -5.92 9.56
C ILE A 158 2.73 -6.07 8.20
N MET A 159 3.33 -5.56 7.12
CA MET A 159 2.75 -5.64 5.78
C MET A 159 2.77 -7.09 5.25
N GLU A 160 3.83 -7.85 5.57
CA GLU A 160 3.91 -9.26 5.22
C GLU A 160 2.91 -10.10 6.02
N LEU A 161 2.73 -9.80 7.31
CA LEU A 161 1.73 -10.44 8.15
C LEU A 161 0.31 -10.11 7.67
N LEU A 162 0.04 -8.88 7.23
CA LEU A 162 -1.24 -8.50 6.62
C LEU A 162 -1.53 -9.34 5.37
N SER A 163 -0.54 -9.50 4.48
CA SER A 163 -0.65 -10.39 3.30
C SER A 163 -0.95 -11.83 3.69
N ALA A 164 -0.24 -12.37 4.68
CA ALA A 164 -0.43 -13.73 5.16
C ALA A 164 -1.82 -13.91 5.80
N ALA A 165 -2.27 -12.95 6.62
CA ALA A 165 -3.59 -12.97 7.24
C ALA A 165 -4.71 -12.95 6.20
N LYS A 166 -4.59 -12.11 5.17
CA LYS A 166 -5.51 -12.08 4.03
C LYS A 166 -5.51 -13.43 3.29
N PHE A 167 -4.33 -13.95 2.97
CA PHE A 167 -4.16 -15.21 2.26
C PHE A 167 -4.80 -16.39 3.02
N PHE A 168 -4.52 -16.50 4.32
CA PHE A 168 -5.08 -17.54 5.18
C PHE A 168 -6.52 -17.24 5.65
N GLN A 169 -7.13 -16.15 5.18
CA GLN A 169 -8.50 -15.76 5.49
C GLN A 169 -8.76 -15.62 7.00
N LEU A 170 -7.80 -15.00 7.70
CA LEU A 170 -7.86 -14.71 9.13
C LEU A 170 -8.33 -13.27 9.35
N GLU A 171 -9.63 -13.02 9.18
CA GLU A 171 -10.22 -11.66 9.15
C GLU A 171 -9.86 -10.80 10.38
N ALA A 172 -9.88 -11.37 11.58
CA ALA A 172 -9.57 -10.61 12.79
C ALA A 172 -8.08 -10.24 12.88
N LEU A 173 -7.17 -11.14 12.47
CA LEU A 173 -5.74 -10.85 12.36
C LEU A 173 -5.47 -9.83 11.26
N GLN A 174 -6.16 -9.95 10.11
CA GLN A 174 -6.06 -8.99 9.01
C GLN A 174 -6.44 -7.58 9.50
N ARG A 175 -7.62 -7.43 10.16
CA ARG A 175 -8.05 -6.16 10.74
C ARG A 175 -7.07 -5.64 11.80
N HIS A 176 -6.52 -6.51 12.63
CA HIS A 176 -5.51 -6.11 13.60
C HIS A 176 -4.26 -5.52 12.91
N CYS A 177 -3.80 -6.14 11.82
CA CYS A 177 -2.69 -5.62 11.05
C CYS A 177 -3.03 -4.28 10.36
N GLU A 178 -4.23 -4.14 9.80
CA GLU A 178 -4.72 -2.87 9.24
C GLU A 178 -4.69 -1.75 10.28
N ILE A 179 -5.11 -2.03 11.52
CA ILE A 179 -5.09 -1.05 12.61
C ILE A 179 -3.66 -0.64 12.98
N ILE A 180 -2.70 -1.57 12.98
CA ILE A 180 -1.29 -1.23 13.24
C ILE A 180 -0.76 -0.35 12.10
N CYS A 181 -0.98 -0.73 10.83
CA CYS A 181 -0.57 0.08 9.67
C CYS A 181 -1.15 1.50 9.73
N ALA A 182 -2.45 1.63 10.05
CA ALA A 182 -3.10 2.93 10.19
C ALA A 182 -2.56 3.77 11.35
N LYS A 183 -2.08 3.14 12.44
CA LYS A 183 -1.43 3.85 13.55
C LYS A 183 0.00 4.25 13.24
N SER A 184 0.71 3.48 12.41
CA SER A 184 2.10 3.74 12.03
C SER A 184 2.26 4.60 10.78
N ILE A 185 1.15 5.00 10.14
CA ILE A 185 1.18 5.78 8.91
C ILE A 185 1.81 7.15 9.15
N ASN A 186 2.69 7.56 8.22
CA ASN A 186 3.34 8.85 8.20
C ASN A 186 3.60 9.29 6.74
N THR A 187 4.17 10.47 6.54
CA THR A 187 4.44 11.03 5.21
C THR A 187 5.46 10.25 4.39
N GLU A 188 6.28 9.41 5.03
CA GLU A 188 7.33 8.62 4.38
C GLU A 188 6.81 7.27 3.89
N ASN A 189 5.88 6.64 4.64
CA ASN A 189 5.41 5.28 4.36
C ASN A 189 3.95 5.20 3.84
N CYS A 190 3.21 6.31 3.82
CA CYS A 190 1.78 6.29 3.48
C CYS A 190 1.48 5.77 2.07
N VAL A 191 2.34 6.06 1.09
CA VAL A 191 2.20 5.57 -0.29
C VAL A 191 2.39 4.05 -0.36
N ASP A 192 3.41 3.51 0.33
CA ASP A 192 3.67 2.07 0.37
C ASP A 192 2.51 1.31 1.03
N ILE A 193 2.01 1.82 2.17
CA ILE A 193 0.87 1.22 2.87
C ILE A 193 -0.38 1.23 1.97
N TYR A 194 -0.66 2.33 1.26
CA TYR A 194 -1.79 2.43 0.35
C TYR A 194 -1.68 1.45 -0.83
N ASN A 195 -0.52 1.42 -1.49
CA ASN A 195 -0.28 0.52 -2.62
C ASN A 195 -0.42 -0.95 -2.20
N HIS A 196 0.12 -1.31 -1.04
CA HIS A 196 -0.02 -2.65 -0.48
C HIS A 196 -1.48 -2.97 -0.14
N ALA A 197 -2.22 -2.02 0.42
CA ALA A 197 -3.64 -2.17 0.74
C ALA A 197 -4.50 -2.38 -0.52
N LYS A 198 -4.22 -1.62 -1.59
CA LYS A 198 -4.88 -1.77 -2.89
C LYS A 198 -4.55 -3.11 -3.56
N PHE A 199 -3.28 -3.50 -3.55
CA PHE A 199 -2.83 -4.80 -4.07
C PHE A 199 -3.55 -5.98 -3.39
N LEU A 200 -3.74 -5.92 -2.06
CA LEU A 200 -4.46 -6.96 -1.31
C LEU A 200 -5.99 -6.84 -1.39
N GLY A 201 -6.52 -5.74 -1.92
CA GLY A 201 -7.95 -5.42 -1.90
C GLY A 201 -8.51 -5.28 -0.48
N VAL A 202 -7.74 -4.71 0.46
CA VAL A 202 -8.20 -4.39 1.82
C VAL A 202 -8.73 -2.94 1.85
N THR A 203 -10.04 -2.82 1.66
CA THR A 203 -10.68 -1.54 1.31
C THR A 203 -10.71 -0.57 2.48
N GLU A 204 -10.87 -1.03 3.71
CA GLU A 204 -10.94 -0.15 4.88
C GLU A 204 -9.59 0.53 5.18
N LEU A 205 -8.47 -0.19 5.02
CA LEU A 205 -7.14 0.42 5.14
C LEU A 205 -6.84 1.36 3.97
N SER A 206 -7.27 1.00 2.76
CA SER A 206 -7.13 1.86 1.58
C SER A 206 -7.86 3.20 1.80
N ALA A 207 -9.12 3.15 2.22
CA ALA A 207 -9.92 4.34 2.54
C ALA A 207 -9.33 5.16 3.70
N TYR A 208 -8.72 4.50 4.69
CA TYR A 208 -8.00 5.19 5.76
C TYR A 208 -6.80 5.98 5.21
N CYS A 209 -6.01 5.37 4.32
CA CYS A 209 -4.88 6.02 3.67
C CYS A 209 -5.33 7.18 2.78
N GLU A 210 -6.44 7.04 2.03
CA GLU A 210 -7.03 8.12 1.25
C GLU A 210 -7.43 9.30 2.15
N GLY A 211 -8.03 9.02 3.31
CA GLY A 211 -8.31 10.05 4.32
C GLY A 211 -7.04 10.71 4.88
N TYR A 212 -5.96 9.94 5.05
CA TYR A 212 -4.66 10.47 5.44
C TYR A 212 -4.05 11.37 4.37
N PHE A 213 -4.15 10.97 3.10
CA PHE A 213 -3.70 11.75 1.96
C PHE A 213 -4.42 13.10 1.90
N LEU A 214 -5.76 13.10 1.94
CA LEU A 214 -6.55 14.32 1.92
C LEU A 214 -6.24 15.24 3.11
N LYS A 215 -6.05 14.67 4.31
CA LYS A 215 -5.76 15.45 5.51
C LYS A 215 -4.37 16.07 5.53
N ASN A 216 -3.38 15.44 4.88
CA ASN A 216 -1.99 15.89 4.85
C ASN A 216 -1.55 16.34 3.45
N MET A 217 -2.50 16.62 2.56
CA MET A 217 -2.23 16.78 1.13
C MET A 217 -1.28 17.94 0.85
N MET A 218 -1.36 19.01 1.64
CA MET A 218 -0.45 20.16 1.54
C MET A 218 1.03 19.79 1.68
N VAL A 219 1.35 18.80 2.52
CA VAL A 219 2.73 18.32 2.69
C VAL A 219 3.05 17.25 1.64
N LEU A 220 2.09 16.38 1.34
CA LEU A 220 2.30 15.26 0.44
C LEU A 220 2.42 15.68 -1.03
N ILE A 221 1.84 16.82 -1.45
CA ILE A 221 1.91 17.26 -2.85
C ILE A 221 3.35 17.54 -3.31
N GLU A 222 4.27 17.77 -2.37
CA GLU A 222 5.70 17.93 -2.62
C GLU A 222 6.48 16.62 -2.53
N ASN A 223 5.88 15.56 -1.97
CA ASN A 223 6.50 14.24 -1.84
C ASN A 223 6.52 13.51 -3.19
N GLU A 224 7.71 13.11 -3.64
CA GLU A 224 7.91 12.48 -4.95
C GLU A 224 7.16 11.15 -5.12
N ALA A 225 7.12 10.29 -4.09
CA ALA A 225 6.38 9.03 -4.16
C ALA A 225 4.87 9.28 -4.31
N PHE A 226 4.35 10.31 -3.63
CA PHE A 226 2.95 10.69 -3.76
C PHE A 226 2.64 11.34 -5.11
N LYS A 227 3.52 12.20 -5.64
CA LYS A 227 3.38 12.74 -7.01
C LYS A 227 3.35 11.63 -8.06
N GLN A 228 4.25 10.65 -7.94
CA GLN A 228 4.25 9.48 -8.82
C GLN A 228 2.92 8.73 -8.71
N LEU A 229 2.42 8.48 -7.49
CA LEU A 229 1.12 7.85 -7.30
C LEU A 229 -0.02 8.63 -7.98
N LEU A 230 -0.03 9.96 -7.89
CA LEU A 230 -1.09 10.81 -8.46
C LEU A 230 -1.05 10.94 -9.99
N TYR A 231 0.15 10.96 -10.58
CA TYR A 231 0.34 11.38 -11.97
C TYR A 231 0.91 10.30 -12.89
N ASP A 232 1.28 9.11 -12.37
CA ASP A 232 1.81 8.04 -13.23
C ASP A 232 0.73 7.52 -14.18
N LYS A 233 0.96 7.74 -15.48
CA LYS A 233 0.05 7.40 -16.58
C LYS A 233 0.23 5.95 -17.06
N ASN A 234 1.27 5.25 -16.60
CA ASN A 234 1.66 3.93 -17.10
C ASN A 234 1.05 2.76 -16.29
N GLY A 235 0.22 3.04 -15.29
CA GLY A 235 -0.35 2.05 -14.38
C GLY A 235 -1.47 1.18 -14.98
N GLU A 236 -1.24 0.54 -16.13
CA GLU A 236 -2.24 -0.35 -16.79
C GLU A 236 -2.57 -1.64 -16.01
N THR A 237 -2.00 -1.87 -14.82
CA THR A 237 -2.14 -3.19 -14.18
C THR A 237 -2.55 -3.26 -12.71
N SER A 238 -2.82 -2.17 -11.98
CA SER A 238 -3.37 -2.31 -10.60
C SER A 238 -4.05 -1.09 -9.94
N GLY A 239 -4.25 0.03 -10.63
CA GLY A 239 -4.83 1.23 -10.02
C GLY A 239 -6.15 1.65 -10.67
N GLN A 240 -7.27 1.35 -10.01
CA GLN A 240 -8.40 2.28 -10.02
C GLN A 240 -7.83 3.66 -9.66
N ASN A 241 -8.17 4.67 -10.45
CA ASN A 241 -7.56 5.98 -10.41
C ASN A 241 -7.54 6.52 -8.96
N VAL A 242 -6.36 6.69 -8.36
CA VAL A 242 -6.23 7.21 -6.99
C VAL A 242 -6.98 8.53 -6.81
N LEU A 243 -7.13 9.33 -7.88
CA LEU A 243 -7.91 10.56 -7.85
C LEU A 243 -9.42 10.28 -7.68
N GLU A 244 -9.95 9.22 -8.29
CA GLU A 244 -11.35 8.80 -8.11
C GLU A 244 -11.59 8.31 -6.68
N ASP A 245 -10.63 7.59 -6.11
CA ASP A 245 -10.67 7.14 -4.72
C ASP A 245 -10.65 8.33 -3.74
N LEU A 246 -9.74 9.28 -3.96
CA LEU A 246 -9.66 10.52 -3.19
C LEU A 246 -10.96 11.34 -3.33
N GLN A 247 -11.50 11.46 -4.54
CA GLN A 247 -12.77 12.14 -4.78
C GLN A 247 -13.92 11.47 -4.02
N ARG A 248 -14.01 10.14 -4.06
CA ARG A 248 -15.04 9.38 -3.35
C ARG A 248 -14.92 9.57 -1.85
N THR A 249 -13.71 9.42 -1.31
CA THR A 249 -13.45 9.56 0.12
C THR A 249 -13.74 10.99 0.60
N LEU A 250 -13.37 12.01 -0.17
CA LEU A 250 -13.72 13.41 0.14
C LEU A 250 -15.23 13.63 0.12
N ALA A 251 -15.93 13.12 -0.89
CA ALA A 251 -17.39 13.24 -0.99
C ALA A 251 -18.11 12.58 0.19
N THR A 252 -17.72 11.36 0.55
CA THR A 252 -18.25 10.66 1.73
C THR A 252 -17.95 11.45 3.02
N ARG A 253 -16.76 12.02 3.13
CA ARG A 253 -16.37 12.83 4.29
C ARG A 253 -17.25 14.07 4.43
N ILE A 254 -17.41 14.85 3.37
CA ILE A 254 -18.25 16.06 3.36
C ILE A 254 -19.70 15.72 3.73
N GLN A 255 -20.27 14.67 3.12
CA GLN A 255 -21.62 14.20 3.45
C GLN A 255 -21.76 13.82 4.93
N SER A 256 -20.77 13.12 5.49
CA SER A 256 -20.78 12.72 6.90
C SER A 256 -20.80 13.92 7.85
N ILE A 257 -20.03 14.98 7.54
CA ILE A 257 -19.95 16.21 8.35
C ILE A 257 -21.26 17.01 8.29
N HIS A 258 -21.88 17.11 7.11
CA HIS A 258 -23.17 17.79 6.97
C HIS A 258 -24.31 17.04 7.67
N LEU A 259 -24.32 15.71 7.59
CA LEU A 259 -25.33 14.87 8.26
C LEU A 259 -25.17 14.84 9.78
N SER A 260 -23.95 14.95 10.32
CA SER A 260 -23.74 15.08 11.77
C SER A 260 -24.17 16.44 12.28
N SER A 261 -23.88 17.51 11.51
CA SER A 261 -24.31 18.87 11.84
C SER A 261 -25.83 19.03 11.83
N SER A 262 -26.56 18.29 10.99
CA SER A 262 -28.03 18.36 10.93
C SER A 262 -28.74 17.52 11.99
N LYS A 263 -28.05 16.52 12.59
CA LYS A 263 -28.58 15.66 13.65
C LYS A 263 -28.20 16.09 15.07
N GLY A 264 -27.48 17.22 15.23
CA GLY A 264 -27.04 17.71 16.54
C GLY A 264 -26.08 16.76 17.28
N SER A 265 -25.50 15.78 16.58
CA SER A 265 -24.60 14.79 17.17
C SER A 265 -23.18 15.08 16.72
N VAL A 266 -22.33 15.45 17.67
CA VAL A 266 -20.90 15.70 17.45
C VAL A 266 -20.21 14.34 17.23
N VAL A 267 -19.56 14.18 16.07
CA VAL A 267 -18.75 13.00 15.71
C VAL A 267 -17.35 13.11 16.30
#